data_AF-A0A821TD40-F1
#
_entry.id   AF-A0A821TD40-F1
#
_cell.length_a   1.000
_cell.length_b   1.000
_cell.length_c   1.000
_cell.angle_alpha   90.00
_cell.angle_beta   90.00
_cell.angle_gamma   90.00
#
_symmetry.space_group_name_H-M   'P 1'
#
loop_
_entity.id
_entity.type
_entity.pdbx_description
1 polymer ?
#
loop_
_entity_poly.entity_id
_entity_poly.type
_entity_poly.pdbx_seq_one_letter_code
_entity_poly.pdbx_strand_id
1 'polypeptide(L)'
;MKRFRRRRSKLPIYTNITASLPFIEVNLNLTPQQMSMFINGLKYIIPCQSRFSRKPVEQIVTDQYRSISATVKNCLKDHRTSTADQRANEAFQALQSILHELQQKKLSTKLRKRAIHEYRIVQSIRRLLHNRPDIVIRRTDKSKVFYIGRATDFIRKAEEYMLKTNAYQEIIHGSCPLSGMLHAVQTLLSRLVTQKAITIQQRNKISPKLDQLELGHYHGLPKPHKPGTPLRPIIASIHAPSTLVSKFLNGLLAPIYLNVAREATFINGIDVIRKLEKYIATGHFQTTTKFIVIDVTDLYTMIPREGALHALIRFLEKHSHHGKIGTLPIDAIMRMARLILDTNCFVYNNKYYRQIRGGAMGSAFTQVLANIYMYEWEEDLIQYQAAHNGIYGRLVKQL
;
A
#
# COMPACT_ATOMS: atom_id res chain seq x y z
N MET A 1 -55.61 -21.47 -2.96
CA MET A 1 -54.23 -21.79 -3.38
C MET A 1 -53.45 -20.51 -3.67
N LYS A 2 -52.59 -20.08 -2.74
CA LYS A 2 -51.79 -18.84 -2.81
C LYS A 2 -50.55 -19.05 -3.70
N ARG A 3 -50.42 -18.33 -4.82
CA ARG A 3 -49.14 -18.18 -5.54
C ARG A 3 -48.48 -16.87 -5.09
N PHE A 4 -47.51 -16.98 -4.18
CA PHE A 4 -46.65 -15.87 -3.78
C PHE A 4 -45.70 -15.49 -4.93
N ARG A 5 -45.93 -14.33 -5.53
CA ARG A 5 -44.94 -13.63 -6.36
C ARG A 5 -43.75 -13.24 -5.47
N ARG A 6 -42.58 -13.84 -5.70
CA ARG A 6 -41.30 -13.38 -5.14
C ARG A 6 -40.99 -11.99 -5.70
N ARG A 7 -41.27 -10.94 -4.93
CA ARG A 7 -40.70 -9.60 -5.15
C ARG A 7 -39.19 -9.71 -4.92
N ARG A 8 -38.40 -9.70 -6.00
CA ARG A 8 -36.98 -9.33 -5.94
C ARG A 8 -36.92 -7.90 -5.41
N SER A 9 -36.44 -7.72 -4.18
CA SER A 9 -36.12 -6.39 -3.67
C SER A 9 -35.00 -5.81 -4.53
N LYS A 10 -35.36 -4.87 -5.42
CA LYS A 10 -34.39 -3.95 -6.02
C LYS A 10 -33.89 -3.02 -4.92
N LEU A 11 -32.89 -3.46 -4.16
CA LEU A 11 -32.03 -2.53 -3.43
C LEU A 11 -31.28 -1.71 -4.49
N PRO A 12 -31.20 -0.38 -4.36
CA PRO A 12 -30.41 0.42 -5.27
C PRO A 12 -28.95 -0.01 -5.10
N ILE A 13 -28.41 -0.65 -6.13
CA ILE A 13 -26.98 -0.77 -6.35
C ILE A 13 -26.48 0.68 -6.39
N TYR A 14 -25.73 1.11 -5.37
CA TYR A 14 -25.26 2.49 -5.21
C TYR A 14 -24.65 3.00 -6.51
N THR A 15 -25.37 3.85 -7.25
CA THR A 15 -24.91 4.44 -8.52
C THR A 15 -23.91 5.57 -8.31
N ASN A 16 -23.83 6.13 -7.10
CA ASN A 16 -22.89 7.19 -6.74
C ASN A 16 -21.92 6.72 -5.65
N ILE A 17 -20.68 6.48 -6.03
CA ILE A 17 -19.57 6.25 -5.10
C ILE A 17 -19.20 7.61 -4.51
N THR A 18 -19.62 7.90 -3.29
CA THR A 18 -19.12 9.06 -2.54
C THR A 18 -17.93 8.65 -1.68
N ALA A 19 -17.05 9.61 -1.34
CA ALA A 19 -15.79 9.35 -0.62
C ALA A 19 -15.97 8.77 0.80
N SER A 20 -17.20 8.73 1.34
CA SER A 20 -17.51 8.27 2.69
C SER A 20 -18.33 6.96 2.74
N LEU A 21 -18.99 6.57 1.65
CA LEU A 21 -19.91 5.43 1.68
C LEU A 21 -19.17 4.08 1.62
N PRO A 22 -19.58 3.09 2.44
CA PRO A 22 -19.08 1.73 2.32
C PRO A 22 -19.62 1.10 1.03
N PHE A 23 -18.78 0.30 0.39
CA PHE A 23 -19.10 -0.44 -0.82
C PHE A 23 -19.44 -1.89 -0.45
N ILE A 24 -20.71 -2.27 -0.54
CA ILE A 24 -21.20 -3.57 -0.11
C ILE A 24 -21.80 -4.30 -1.32
N GLU A 25 -21.13 -5.35 -1.79
CA GLU A 25 -21.56 -6.19 -2.94
C GLU A 25 -22.33 -7.44 -2.50
N VAL A 26 -22.43 -7.69 -1.20
CA VAL A 26 -23.14 -8.86 -0.64
C VAL A 26 -24.39 -8.43 0.12
N ASN A 27 -25.48 -9.19 -0.02
CA ASN A 27 -26.65 -8.97 0.82
C ASN A 27 -26.34 -9.39 2.27
N LEU A 28 -26.25 -8.40 3.15
CA LEU A 28 -26.05 -8.56 4.59
C LEU A 28 -27.36 -8.56 5.38
N ASN A 29 -28.51 -8.28 4.74
CA ASN A 29 -29.80 -8.10 5.42
C ASN A 29 -29.74 -7.08 6.58
N LEU A 30 -29.03 -5.97 6.38
CA LEU A 30 -28.88 -4.92 7.39
C LEU A 30 -30.22 -4.21 7.64
N THR A 31 -30.51 -3.93 8.91
CA THR A 31 -31.60 -3.01 9.25
C THR A 31 -31.24 -1.57 8.88
N PRO A 32 -32.22 -0.65 8.73
CA PRO A 32 -31.93 0.77 8.44
C PRO A 32 -30.98 1.42 9.45
N GLN A 33 -31.09 1.04 10.73
CA GLN A 33 -30.20 1.52 11.80
C GLN A 33 -28.76 1.01 11.65
N GLN A 34 -28.59 -0.26 11.28
CA GLN A 34 -27.27 -0.82 11.01
C GLN A 34 -26.64 -0.16 9.79
N MET A 35 -27.43 0.03 8.72
CA MET A 35 -26.98 0.70 7.51
C MET A 35 -26.55 2.14 7.78
N SER A 36 -27.32 2.90 8.56
CA SER A 36 -26.97 4.25 8.99
C SER A 36 -25.63 4.28 9.73
N MET A 37 -25.38 3.29 10.60
CA MET A 37 -24.09 3.18 11.31
C MET A 37 -22.92 2.92 10.35
N PHE A 38 -23.11 2.11 9.31
CA PHE A 38 -22.09 1.84 8.28
C PHE A 38 -21.75 3.08 7.43
N ILE A 39 -22.73 3.92 7.14
CA ILE A 39 -22.59 5.15 6.34
C ILE A 39 -21.67 6.17 7.03
N ASN A 40 -21.61 6.19 8.36
CA ASN A 40 -20.70 7.07 9.09
C ASN A 40 -19.22 6.79 8.77
N GLY A 41 -18.91 5.60 8.25
CA GLY A 41 -17.60 5.27 7.70
C GLY A 41 -16.54 4.84 8.72
N LEU A 42 -15.35 4.51 8.20
CA LEU A 42 -14.21 3.93 8.94
C LEU A 42 -13.66 4.79 10.08
N LYS A 43 -13.77 6.10 9.93
CA LYS A 43 -13.14 7.08 10.83
C LYS A 43 -14.11 7.60 11.89
N TYR A 44 -15.37 7.20 11.83
CA TYR A 44 -16.36 7.63 12.80
C TYR A 44 -16.13 6.92 14.14
N ILE A 45 -15.72 7.69 15.13
CA ILE A 45 -15.57 7.21 16.51
C ILE A 45 -16.89 7.43 17.21
N ILE A 46 -17.60 6.34 17.48
CA ILE A 46 -18.85 6.40 18.24
C ILE A 46 -18.49 6.71 19.71
N PRO A 47 -18.97 7.81 20.29
CA PRO A 47 -18.58 8.18 21.65
C PRO A 47 -19.11 7.18 22.69
N CYS A 48 -18.37 7.06 23.79
CA CYS A 48 -18.74 6.27 24.97
C CYS A 48 -18.85 4.75 24.77
N GLN A 49 -18.45 4.19 23.62
CA GLN A 49 -18.53 2.74 23.37
C GLN A 49 -17.75 1.90 24.39
N SER A 50 -16.62 2.40 24.87
CA SER A 50 -15.78 1.70 25.83
C SER A 50 -16.47 1.47 27.17
N ARG A 51 -17.42 2.32 27.56
CA ARG A 51 -18.18 2.23 28.83
C ARG A 51 -19.06 0.99 28.93
N PHE A 52 -19.35 0.35 27.81
CA PHE A 52 -20.18 -0.86 27.74
C PHE A 52 -19.35 -2.11 27.41
N SER A 53 -18.03 -1.98 27.35
CA SER A 53 -17.13 -3.11 27.31
C SER A 53 -17.26 -3.94 28.59
N ARG A 54 -17.06 -5.26 28.50
CA ARG A 54 -16.98 -6.14 29.67
C ARG A 54 -15.63 -6.08 30.38
N LYS A 55 -14.67 -5.32 29.84
CA LYS A 55 -13.34 -5.15 30.43
C LYS A 55 -13.40 -4.27 31.68
N PRO A 56 -12.53 -4.48 32.68
CA PRO A 56 -12.32 -3.54 33.78
C PRO A 56 -11.96 -2.15 33.28
N VAL A 57 -12.33 -1.11 34.04
CA VAL A 57 -12.10 0.29 33.67
C VAL A 57 -10.62 0.58 33.49
N GLU A 58 -9.79 0.05 34.39
CA GLU A 58 -8.34 0.19 34.37
C GLU A 58 -7.78 -0.36 33.06
N GLN A 59 -8.23 -1.54 32.64
CA GLN A 59 -7.80 -2.14 31.37
C GLN A 59 -8.22 -1.29 30.16
N ILE A 60 -9.43 -0.73 30.18
CA ILE A 60 -9.92 0.16 29.12
C ILE A 60 -9.05 1.42 29.03
N VAL A 61 -8.76 2.05 30.18
CA VAL A 61 -7.92 3.25 30.26
C VAL A 61 -6.51 2.93 29.75
N THR A 62 -5.91 1.82 30.20
CA THR A 62 -4.60 1.38 29.73
C THR A 62 -4.57 1.14 28.22
N ASP A 63 -5.56 0.44 27.67
CA ASP A 63 -5.63 0.17 26.23
C ASP A 63 -5.78 1.47 25.42
N GLN A 64 -6.64 2.38 25.85
CA GLN A 64 -6.85 3.68 25.20
C GLN A 64 -5.62 4.57 25.30
N TYR A 65 -5.02 4.67 26.48
CA TYR A 65 -3.80 5.42 26.71
C TYR A 65 -2.67 4.90 25.83
N ARG A 66 -2.46 3.58 25.77
CA ARG A 66 -1.43 2.97 24.91
C ARG A 66 -1.65 3.33 23.44
N SER A 67 -2.89 3.25 22.95
CA SER A 67 -3.21 3.58 21.55
C SER A 67 -2.95 5.05 21.22
N ILE A 68 -3.41 5.98 22.07
CA ILE A 68 -3.27 7.42 21.85
C ILE A 68 -1.80 7.82 22.01
N SER A 69 -1.15 7.39 23.10
CA SER A 69 0.25 7.72 23.37
C SER A 69 1.18 7.20 22.28
N ALA A 70 0.99 5.98 21.77
CA ALA A 70 1.78 5.48 20.64
C ALA A 70 1.61 6.33 19.38
N THR A 71 0.38 6.76 19.08
CA THR A 71 0.09 7.62 17.92
C THR A 71 0.78 8.98 18.05
N VAL A 72 0.65 9.62 19.22
CA VAL A 72 1.27 10.92 19.49
C VAL A 72 2.80 10.81 19.47
N LYS A 73 3.38 9.78 20.11
CA LYS A 73 4.83 9.54 20.11
C LYS A 73 5.38 9.32 18.71
N ASN A 74 4.68 8.56 17.87
CA ASN A 74 5.07 8.38 16.47
C ASN A 74 5.06 9.71 15.71
N CYS A 75 4.00 10.51 15.86
CA CYS A 75 3.92 11.84 15.24
C CYS A 75 5.06 12.76 15.68
N LEU A 76 5.35 12.81 16.99
CA LEU A 76 6.46 13.62 17.52
C LEU A 76 7.82 13.13 17.00
N LYS A 77 8.02 11.81 16.91
CA LYS A 77 9.22 11.20 16.34
C LYS A 77 9.40 11.56 14.86
N ASP A 78 8.33 11.55 14.08
CA ASP A 78 8.33 11.95 12.67
C ASP A 78 8.77 13.42 12.50
N HIS A 79 8.52 14.26 13.51
CA HIS A 79 8.94 15.66 13.59
C HIS A 79 10.19 15.88 14.46
N ARG A 80 10.97 14.83 14.74
CA ARG A 80 12.24 14.87 15.51
C ARG A 80 12.11 15.54 16.88
N THR A 81 10.93 15.48 17.49
CA THR A 81 10.68 16.04 18.82
C THR A 81 10.93 14.96 19.88
N SER A 82 11.69 15.30 20.93
CA SER A 82 11.96 14.38 22.04
C SER A 82 10.67 14.08 22.81
N THR A 83 10.45 12.82 23.16
CA THR A 83 9.36 12.38 24.03
C THR A 83 9.87 11.94 25.40
N ALA A 84 11.15 12.14 25.68
CA ALA A 84 11.81 11.72 26.92
C ALA A 84 12.03 12.89 27.89
N ASP A 85 11.71 14.12 27.46
CA ASP A 85 11.82 15.28 28.34
C ASP A 85 10.70 15.30 29.39
N GLN A 86 10.93 16.11 30.43
CA GLN A 86 10.00 16.20 31.56
C GLN A 86 8.61 16.68 31.12
N ARG A 87 8.54 17.66 30.21
CA ARG A 87 7.27 18.19 29.69
C ARG A 87 6.45 17.11 28.98
N ALA A 88 7.08 16.26 28.16
CA ALA A 88 6.41 15.15 27.51
C ALA A 88 5.90 14.13 28.54
N ASN A 89 6.70 13.80 29.55
CA ASN A 89 6.29 12.88 30.63
C ASN A 89 5.07 13.44 31.39
N GLU A 90 5.11 14.70 31.78
CA GLU A 90 3.99 15.39 32.45
C GLU A 90 2.73 15.40 31.57
N ALA A 91 2.86 15.70 30.27
CA ALA A 91 1.73 15.69 29.34
C ALA A 91 1.11 14.30 29.18
N PHE A 92 1.92 13.24 29.08
CA PHE A 92 1.42 11.88 28.97
C PHE A 92 0.80 11.37 30.28
N GLN A 93 1.34 11.75 31.44
CA GLN A 93 0.71 11.47 32.73
C GLN A 93 -0.64 12.20 32.85
N ALA A 94 -0.71 13.49 32.49
CA ALA A 94 -1.94 14.26 32.47
C ALA A 94 -2.99 13.63 31.54
N LEU A 95 -2.59 13.18 30.34
CA LEU A 95 -3.47 12.46 29.42
C LEU A 95 -4.05 11.19 30.06
N GLN A 96 -3.23 10.40 30.75
CA GLN A 96 -3.68 9.18 31.42
C GLN A 96 -4.69 9.50 32.54
N SER A 97 -4.42 10.53 33.34
CA SER A 97 -5.33 11.02 34.38
C SER A 97 -6.67 11.50 33.81
N ILE A 98 -6.64 12.27 32.71
CA ILE A 98 -7.84 12.72 32.00
C ILE A 98 -8.66 11.52 31.51
N LEU A 99 -8.03 10.50 30.93
CA LEU A 99 -8.73 9.30 30.47
C LEU A 99 -9.41 8.57 31.63
N HIS A 100 -8.74 8.49 32.78
CA HIS A 100 -9.30 7.87 33.98
C HIS A 100 -10.53 8.65 34.49
N GLU A 101 -10.40 9.98 34.64
CA GLU A 101 -11.50 10.86 35.05
C GLU A 101 -12.68 10.75 34.07
N LEU A 102 -12.40 10.80 32.76
CA LEU A 102 -13.40 10.65 31.71
C LEU A 102 -14.03 9.26 31.66
N GLN A 103 -13.45 8.22 32.26
CA GLN A 103 -14.08 6.89 32.41
C GLN A 103 -14.88 6.74 33.71
N GLN A 104 -14.73 7.62 34.68
CA GLN A 104 -15.49 7.60 35.93
C GLN A 104 -16.64 8.61 35.94
N LYS A 105 -16.52 9.70 35.17
CA LYS A 105 -17.54 10.75 35.05
C LYS A 105 -18.92 10.16 34.72
N LYS A 106 -19.95 10.57 35.47
CA LYS A 106 -21.33 10.14 35.24
C LYS A 106 -21.84 10.72 33.92
N LEU A 107 -22.38 9.85 33.05
CA LEU A 107 -23.04 10.28 31.82
C LEU A 107 -24.46 10.76 32.11
N SER A 108 -24.90 11.81 31.41
CA SER A 108 -26.30 12.22 31.44
C SER A 108 -27.20 11.09 30.95
N THR A 109 -28.44 11.05 31.43
CA THR A 109 -29.42 10.00 31.07
C THR A 109 -29.62 9.91 29.56
N LYS A 110 -29.69 11.06 28.87
CA LYS A 110 -29.82 11.14 27.41
C LYS A 110 -28.63 10.51 26.68
N LEU A 111 -27.40 10.86 27.08
CA LEU A 111 -26.17 10.31 26.49
C LEU A 111 -26.03 8.81 26.76
N ARG A 112 -26.34 8.37 27.98
CA ARG A 112 -26.29 6.94 28.33
C ARG A 112 -27.26 6.12 27.49
N LYS A 113 -28.52 6.58 27.34
CA LYS A 113 -29.52 5.90 26.50
C LYS A 113 -29.07 5.80 25.05
N ARG A 114 -28.58 6.89 24.45
CA ARG A 114 -28.03 6.91 23.08
C ARG A 114 -26.88 5.92 22.94
N ALA A 115 -25.89 5.99 23.83
CA ALA A 115 -24.68 5.19 23.71
C ALA A 115 -24.93 3.69 23.91
N ILE A 116 -25.87 3.29 24.79
CA ILE A 116 -26.34 1.90 24.91
C ILE A 116 -26.99 1.44 23.59
N HIS A 117 -27.85 2.27 23.01
CA HIS A 117 -28.52 1.94 21.74
C HIS A 117 -27.51 1.74 20.60
N GLU A 118 -26.59 2.70 20.42
CA GLU A 118 -25.51 2.62 19.43
C GLU A 118 -24.60 1.42 19.66
N TYR A 119 -24.23 1.14 20.92
CA TYR A 119 -23.40 -0.02 21.27
C TYR A 119 -24.08 -1.33 20.88
N ARG A 120 -25.39 -1.48 21.15
CA ARG A 120 -26.16 -2.67 20.74
C ARG A 120 -26.18 -2.84 19.22
N ILE A 121 -26.28 -1.75 18.46
CA ILE A 121 -26.19 -1.77 17.00
C ILE A 121 -24.80 -2.24 16.55
N VAL A 122 -23.72 -1.68 17.11
CA VAL A 122 -22.35 -2.11 16.78
C VAL A 122 -22.13 -3.59 17.09
N GLN A 123 -22.59 -4.07 18.24
CA GLN A 123 -22.46 -5.48 18.61
C GLN A 123 -23.31 -6.39 17.71
N SER A 124 -24.48 -5.94 17.23
CA SER A 124 -25.27 -6.73 16.28
C SER A 124 -24.58 -6.83 14.93
N ILE A 125 -23.99 -5.73 14.42
CA ILE A 125 -23.19 -5.73 13.19
C ILE A 125 -21.97 -6.65 13.34
N ARG A 126 -21.21 -6.54 14.44
CA ARG A 126 -20.03 -7.38 14.68
C ARG A 126 -20.38 -8.86 14.68
N ARG A 127 -21.45 -9.25 15.38
CA ARG A 127 -21.94 -10.64 15.38
C ARG A 127 -22.37 -11.09 13.99
N LEU A 128 -23.10 -10.24 13.25
CA LEU A 128 -23.52 -10.53 11.88
C LEU A 128 -22.32 -10.78 10.97
N LEU A 129 -21.29 -9.94 11.02
CA LEU A 129 -20.09 -10.11 10.20
C LEU A 129 -19.24 -11.30 10.64
N HIS A 130 -19.13 -11.54 11.95
CA HIS A 130 -18.36 -12.67 12.49
C HIS A 130 -18.95 -14.02 12.07
N ASN A 131 -20.29 -14.12 11.98
CA ASN A 131 -21.00 -15.34 11.59
C ASN A 131 -21.08 -15.55 10.06
N ARG A 132 -20.32 -14.79 9.27
CA ARG A 132 -20.34 -14.83 7.80
C ARG A 132 -18.94 -15.14 7.27
N PRO A 133 -18.47 -16.40 7.31
CA PRO A 133 -17.18 -16.77 6.74
C PRO A 133 -17.16 -16.64 5.20
N ASP A 134 -18.34 -16.51 4.57
CA ASP A 134 -18.53 -16.33 3.13
C ASP A 134 -18.23 -14.90 2.63
N ILE A 135 -17.89 -13.96 3.52
CA ILE A 135 -17.59 -12.56 3.14
C ILE A 135 -16.13 -12.20 3.36
N VAL A 136 -15.66 -11.22 2.58
CA VAL A 136 -14.35 -10.60 2.73
C VAL A 136 -14.53 -9.11 2.98
N ILE A 137 -13.85 -8.62 4.02
CA ILE A 137 -13.80 -7.20 4.39
C ILE A 137 -12.43 -6.63 4.01
N ARG A 138 -12.43 -5.57 3.21
CA ARG A 138 -11.20 -4.90 2.74
C ARG A 138 -11.37 -3.38 2.71
N ARG A 139 -10.25 -2.67 2.57
CA ARG A 139 -10.27 -1.26 2.14
C ARG A 139 -10.19 -1.21 0.62
N THR A 140 -10.91 -0.25 0.04
CA THR A 140 -10.90 0.00 -1.41
C THR A 140 -9.63 0.72 -1.87
N ASP A 141 -9.31 0.56 -3.15
CA ASP A 141 -8.30 1.35 -3.85
C ASP A 141 -8.75 2.80 -4.00
N LYS A 142 -7.81 3.75 -3.90
CA LYS A 142 -7.99 5.22 -3.94
C LYS A 142 -8.87 5.82 -2.83
N SER A 143 -10.14 5.45 -2.73
CA SER A 143 -11.12 6.02 -1.79
C SER A 143 -10.93 5.58 -0.34
N LYS A 144 -10.24 4.46 -0.11
CA LYS A 144 -9.96 3.89 1.23
C LYS A 144 -11.21 3.65 2.09
N VAL A 145 -12.41 3.59 1.49
CA VAL A 145 -13.68 3.18 2.14
C VAL A 145 -13.74 1.68 2.36
N PHE A 146 -14.67 1.22 3.20
CA PHE A 146 -14.94 -0.21 3.41
C PHE A 146 -15.45 -0.89 2.15
N TYR A 147 -14.97 -2.09 1.89
CA TYR A 147 -15.50 -3.05 0.95
C TYR A 147 -15.99 -4.28 1.72
N ILE A 148 -17.20 -4.76 1.40
CA ILE A 148 -17.71 -6.05 1.86
C ILE A 148 -18.27 -6.80 0.64
N GLY A 149 -17.64 -7.91 0.27
CA GLY A 149 -18.07 -8.75 -0.85
C GLY A 149 -17.99 -10.23 -0.50
N ARG A 150 -18.41 -11.10 -1.43
CA ARG A 150 -18.30 -12.56 -1.24
C ARG A 150 -16.84 -13.01 -1.34
N ALA A 151 -16.45 -13.96 -0.50
CA ALA A 151 -15.12 -14.55 -0.51
C ALA A 151 -14.82 -15.26 -1.84
N THR A 152 -15.78 -16.03 -2.37
CA THR A 152 -15.65 -16.73 -3.65
C THR A 152 -15.46 -15.78 -4.83
N ASP A 153 -16.19 -14.65 -4.84
CA ASP A 153 -16.04 -13.63 -5.86
C ASP A 153 -14.69 -12.92 -5.78
N PHE A 154 -14.19 -12.68 -4.56
CA PHE A 154 -12.87 -12.11 -4.35
C PHE A 154 -11.75 -13.06 -4.84
N ILE A 155 -11.89 -14.37 -4.60
CA ILE A 155 -10.96 -15.40 -5.11
C ILE A 155 -10.98 -15.40 -6.64
N ARG A 156 -12.17 -15.51 -7.24
CA ARG A 156 -12.35 -15.47 -8.70
C ARG A 156 -11.71 -14.23 -9.32
N LYS A 157 -11.96 -13.03 -8.77
CA LYS A 157 -11.37 -11.77 -9.25
C LYS A 157 -9.83 -11.75 -9.19
N ALA A 158 -9.23 -12.41 -8.19
CA ALA A 158 -7.78 -12.51 -8.08
C ALA A 158 -7.21 -13.50 -9.11
N GLU A 159 -7.84 -14.66 -9.27
CA GLU A 159 -7.45 -15.67 -10.27
C GLU A 159 -7.59 -15.13 -11.70
N GLU A 160 -8.68 -14.43 -12.01
CA GLU A 160 -8.88 -13.75 -13.29
C GLU A 160 -7.79 -12.71 -13.57
N TYR A 161 -7.37 -11.95 -12.56
CA TYR A 161 -6.26 -11.01 -12.70
C TYR A 161 -4.95 -11.74 -12.99
N MET A 162 -4.65 -12.81 -12.27
CA MET A 162 -3.44 -13.61 -12.47
C MET A 162 -3.41 -14.22 -13.88
N LEU A 163 -4.54 -14.79 -14.32
CA LEU A 163 -4.70 -15.36 -15.66
C LEU A 163 -4.55 -14.31 -16.76
N LYS A 164 -5.27 -13.18 -16.63
CA LYS A 164 -5.23 -12.08 -17.62
C LYS A 164 -3.81 -11.52 -17.81
N THR A 165 -3.06 -11.37 -16.72
CA THR A 165 -1.72 -10.78 -16.79
C THR A 165 -0.65 -11.78 -17.20
N ASN A 166 -0.91 -13.09 -17.00
CA ASN A 166 0.06 -14.17 -17.15
C ASN A 166 1.39 -13.85 -16.43
N ALA A 167 1.31 -13.09 -15.34
CA ALA A 167 2.48 -12.58 -14.63
C ALA A 167 2.88 -13.46 -13.44
N TYR A 168 2.04 -14.44 -13.10
CA TYR A 168 2.21 -15.30 -11.93
C TYR A 168 2.13 -16.75 -12.35
N GLN A 169 3.08 -17.53 -11.87
CA GLN A 169 3.15 -18.97 -12.08
C GLN A 169 2.92 -19.66 -10.74
N GLU A 170 1.96 -20.59 -10.70
CA GLU A 170 1.79 -21.47 -9.54
C GLU A 170 3.00 -22.41 -9.43
N ILE A 171 3.56 -22.54 -8.21
CA ILE A 171 4.65 -23.46 -7.92
C ILE A 171 4.02 -24.82 -7.59
N ILE A 172 3.68 -25.58 -8.64
CA ILE A 172 3.00 -26.87 -8.52
C ILE A 172 3.95 -27.89 -7.88
N HIS A 173 3.48 -28.64 -6.87
CA HIS A 173 4.23 -29.66 -6.13
C HIS A 173 5.46 -29.15 -5.34
N GLY A 174 5.63 -27.84 -5.19
CA GLY A 174 6.75 -27.27 -4.44
C GLY A 174 6.48 -27.19 -2.94
N SER A 175 7.50 -27.53 -2.14
CA SER A 175 7.58 -27.07 -0.76
C SER A 175 7.60 -25.53 -0.72
N CYS A 176 7.20 -24.95 0.42
CA CYS A 176 7.28 -23.51 0.64
C CYS A 176 8.64 -22.94 0.16
N PRO A 177 8.67 -21.95 -0.76
CA PRO A 177 9.91 -21.45 -1.36
C PRO A 177 10.76 -20.62 -0.41
N LEU A 178 10.28 -20.37 0.81
CA LEU A 178 10.88 -19.45 1.78
C LEU A 178 12.34 -19.81 2.10
N SER A 179 12.64 -21.10 2.31
CA SER A 179 14.01 -21.56 2.59
C SER A 179 14.96 -21.30 1.42
N GLY A 180 14.54 -21.63 0.19
CA GLY A 180 15.34 -21.38 -1.01
C GLY A 180 15.58 -19.88 -1.25
N MET A 181 14.57 -19.04 -1.00
CA MET A 181 14.71 -17.59 -1.07
C MET A 181 15.68 -17.05 -0.03
N LEU A 182 15.61 -17.53 1.22
CA LEU A 182 16.55 -17.18 2.28
C LEU A 182 17.98 -17.54 1.90
N HIS A 183 18.20 -18.78 1.43
CA HIS A 183 19.50 -19.24 1.00
C HIS A 183 20.05 -18.38 -0.14
N ALA A 184 19.24 -18.06 -1.16
CA ALA A 184 19.67 -17.22 -2.27
C ALA A 184 20.11 -15.81 -1.82
N VAL A 185 19.38 -15.20 -0.87
CA VAL A 185 19.77 -13.92 -0.26
C VAL A 185 21.07 -14.05 0.53
N GLN A 186 21.18 -15.05 1.40
CA GLN A 186 22.39 -15.23 2.22
C GLN A 186 23.63 -15.48 1.35
N THR A 187 23.50 -16.29 0.30
CA THR A 187 24.57 -16.57 -0.67
C THR A 187 24.99 -15.30 -1.42
N LEU A 188 24.04 -14.51 -1.92
CA LEU A 188 24.34 -13.23 -2.56
C LEU A 188 25.08 -12.29 -1.58
N LEU A 189 24.55 -12.10 -0.38
CA LEU A 189 25.13 -11.19 0.60
C LEU A 189 26.55 -11.62 1.00
N SER A 190 26.78 -12.92 1.17
CA SER A 190 28.11 -13.45 1.49
C SER A 190 29.11 -13.18 0.36
N ARG A 191 28.71 -13.44 -0.90
CA ARG A 191 29.51 -13.14 -2.09
C ARG A 191 29.87 -11.65 -2.17
N LEU A 192 28.92 -10.76 -1.91
CA LEU A 192 29.14 -9.31 -1.97
C LEU A 192 30.13 -8.82 -0.90
N VAL A 193 30.15 -9.44 0.29
CA VAL A 193 31.17 -9.17 1.30
C VAL A 193 32.54 -9.67 0.84
N THR A 194 32.64 -10.90 0.34
CA THR A 194 33.89 -11.47 -0.17
C THR A 194 34.50 -10.61 -1.28
N GLN A 195 33.65 -10.07 -2.16
CA GLN A 195 34.06 -9.15 -3.23
C GLN A 195 34.31 -7.71 -2.76
N LYS A 196 34.21 -7.43 -1.46
CA LYS A 196 34.34 -6.09 -0.86
C LYS A 196 33.37 -5.04 -1.46
N ALA A 197 32.25 -5.48 -2.04
CA ALA A 197 31.24 -4.60 -2.62
C ALA A 197 30.36 -3.96 -1.53
N ILE A 198 30.16 -4.67 -0.41
CA ILE A 198 29.49 -4.16 0.78
C ILE A 198 30.29 -4.52 2.05
N THR A 199 30.15 -3.73 3.10
CA THR A 199 30.76 -4.00 4.41
C THR A 199 29.95 -5.04 5.21
N ILE A 200 30.57 -5.64 6.23
CA ILE A 200 29.87 -6.52 7.18
C ILE A 200 28.71 -5.78 7.87
N GLN A 201 28.90 -4.50 8.22
CA GLN A 201 27.85 -3.70 8.82
C GLN A 201 26.67 -3.48 7.86
N GLN A 202 26.94 -3.22 6.58
CA GLN A 202 25.90 -3.13 5.55
C GLN A 202 25.17 -4.47 5.39
N ARG A 203 25.91 -5.59 5.29
CA ARG A 203 25.34 -6.96 5.28
C ARG A 203 24.39 -7.18 6.44
N ASN A 204 24.77 -6.83 7.66
CA ASN A 204 23.93 -7.04 8.84
C ASN A 204 22.64 -6.20 8.79
N LYS A 205 22.71 -4.98 8.24
CA LYS A 205 21.53 -4.11 8.06
C LYS A 205 20.55 -4.63 7.00
N ILE A 206 21.06 -5.29 5.95
CA ILE A 206 20.24 -5.76 4.82
C ILE A 206 19.93 -7.27 4.85
N SER A 207 20.45 -7.98 5.85
CA SER A 207 20.13 -9.40 6.10
C SER A 207 18.71 -9.54 6.65
N PRO A 208 17.95 -10.55 6.21
CA PRO A 208 16.62 -10.81 6.73
C PRO A 208 16.65 -11.21 8.21
N LYS A 209 15.62 -10.82 8.95
CA LYS A 209 15.44 -11.18 10.36
C LYS A 209 14.80 -12.56 10.47
N LEU A 210 15.54 -13.52 11.01
CA LEU A 210 15.13 -14.93 11.02
C LEU A 210 13.91 -15.19 11.92
N ASP A 211 13.75 -14.43 13.00
CA ASP A 211 12.64 -14.51 13.96
C ASP A 211 11.30 -14.01 13.41
N GLN A 212 11.32 -13.25 12.32
CA GLN A 212 10.13 -12.65 11.70
C GLN A 212 9.87 -13.19 10.30
N LEU A 213 10.72 -14.09 9.80
CA LEU A 213 10.77 -14.46 8.40
C LEU A 213 9.45 -15.07 7.90
N GLU A 214 8.88 -14.48 6.85
CA GLU A 214 7.61 -14.95 6.28
C GLU A 214 7.64 -14.87 4.75
N LEU A 215 6.81 -15.69 4.10
CA LEU A 215 6.61 -15.56 2.66
C LEU A 215 5.67 -14.38 2.35
N GLY A 216 5.83 -13.75 1.19
CA GLY A 216 4.89 -12.70 0.79
C GLY A 216 3.44 -13.20 0.75
N HIS A 217 2.48 -12.31 0.96
CA HIS A 217 1.05 -12.61 0.89
C HIS A 217 0.37 -11.75 -0.18
N TYR A 218 -0.48 -12.36 -1.00
CA TYR A 218 -1.32 -11.60 -1.91
C TYR A 218 -2.49 -10.95 -1.16
N HIS A 219 -2.68 -9.65 -1.36
CA HIS A 219 -3.84 -8.90 -0.92
C HIS A 219 -4.40 -8.08 -2.08
N GLY A 220 -5.64 -8.36 -2.49
CA GLY A 220 -6.35 -7.55 -3.46
C GLY A 220 -7.01 -6.33 -2.83
N LEU A 221 -6.81 -5.14 -3.41
CA LEU A 221 -7.57 -3.94 -3.06
C LEU A 221 -8.69 -3.72 -4.10
N PRO A 222 -9.98 -3.83 -3.72
CA PRO A 222 -11.10 -3.63 -4.64
C PRO A 222 -11.11 -2.23 -5.25
N LYS A 223 -11.35 -2.13 -6.56
CA LYS A 223 -11.43 -0.87 -7.31
C LYS A 223 -12.89 -0.56 -7.67
N PRO A 224 -13.71 -0.07 -6.73
CA PRO A 224 -15.15 0.15 -6.99
C PRO A 224 -15.41 1.19 -8.09
N HIS A 225 -14.44 2.07 -8.35
CA HIS A 225 -14.49 3.05 -9.44
C HIS A 225 -14.24 2.45 -10.84
N LYS A 226 -14.07 1.13 -10.97
CA LYS A 226 -13.92 0.42 -12.24
C LYS A 226 -15.05 -0.61 -12.41
N PRO A 227 -15.58 -0.81 -13.63
CA PRO A 227 -16.61 -1.82 -13.89
C PRO A 227 -16.21 -3.21 -13.37
N GLY A 228 -17.13 -3.89 -12.69
CA GLY A 228 -16.91 -5.23 -12.11
C GLY A 228 -16.03 -5.27 -10.85
N THR A 229 -15.65 -4.11 -10.30
CA THR A 229 -14.82 -3.99 -9.08
C THR A 229 -13.57 -4.89 -9.11
N PRO A 230 -12.68 -4.74 -10.12
CA PRO A 230 -11.47 -5.54 -10.20
C PRO A 230 -10.55 -5.28 -9.01
N LEU A 231 -9.65 -6.22 -8.73
CA LEU A 231 -8.68 -6.08 -7.65
C LEU A 231 -7.40 -5.40 -8.16
N ARG A 232 -6.82 -4.50 -7.36
CA ARG A 232 -5.41 -4.12 -7.47
C ARG A 232 -4.60 -5.15 -6.69
N PRO A 233 -3.70 -5.92 -7.30
CA PRO A 233 -2.85 -6.85 -6.57
C PRO A 233 -1.87 -6.07 -5.69
N ILE A 234 -1.64 -6.54 -4.48
CA ILE A 234 -0.53 -6.10 -3.63
C ILE A 234 0.11 -7.36 -3.06
N ILE A 235 1.42 -7.50 -3.21
CA ILE A 235 2.18 -8.55 -2.55
C ILE A 235 2.78 -7.94 -1.29
N ALA A 236 2.20 -8.24 -0.14
CA ALA A 236 2.72 -7.82 1.15
C ALA A 236 3.89 -8.74 1.52
N SER A 237 5.11 -8.24 1.42
CA SER A 237 6.34 -8.99 1.68
C SER A 237 7.14 -8.39 2.82
N ILE A 238 6.49 -7.89 3.87
CA ILE A 238 7.15 -7.08 4.91
C ILE A 238 8.33 -7.83 5.54
N HIS A 239 8.18 -9.14 5.76
CA HIS A 239 9.22 -9.99 6.33
C HIS A 239 9.80 -11.02 5.34
N ALA A 240 9.66 -10.80 4.03
CA ALA A 240 10.27 -11.67 3.03
C ALA A 240 11.81 -11.52 2.97
N PRO A 241 12.55 -12.59 2.64
CA PRO A 241 14.01 -12.60 2.55
C PRO A 241 14.65 -11.42 1.80
N SER A 242 14.09 -11.02 0.66
CA SER A 242 14.67 -9.99 -0.22
C SER A 242 14.21 -8.56 0.08
N THR A 243 13.34 -8.35 1.07
CA THR A 243 12.72 -7.04 1.33
C THR A 243 13.69 -5.97 1.77
N LEU A 244 14.68 -6.32 2.59
CA LEU A 244 15.69 -5.37 3.04
C LEU A 244 16.70 -5.04 1.93
N VAL A 245 17.02 -6.01 1.06
CA VAL A 245 17.80 -5.77 -0.16
C VAL A 245 17.03 -4.84 -1.12
N SER A 246 15.73 -5.04 -1.28
CA SER A 246 14.84 -4.18 -2.08
C SER A 246 14.81 -2.74 -1.55
N LYS A 247 14.71 -2.55 -0.24
CA LYS A 247 14.78 -1.22 0.39
C LYS A 247 16.15 -0.57 0.22
N PHE A 248 17.23 -1.35 0.35
CA PHE A 248 18.59 -0.86 0.16
C PHE A 248 18.81 -0.35 -1.28
N LEU A 249 18.41 -1.12 -2.30
CA LEU A 249 18.49 -0.65 -3.69
C LEU A 249 17.61 0.57 -3.95
N ASN A 250 16.39 0.62 -3.39
CA ASN A 250 15.55 1.81 -3.54
C ASN A 250 16.23 3.06 -2.97
N GLY A 251 16.81 2.95 -1.77
CA GLY A 251 17.54 4.06 -1.14
C GLY A 251 18.76 4.54 -1.93
N LEU A 252 19.38 3.64 -2.72
CA LEU A 252 20.48 3.97 -3.61
C LEU A 252 20.01 4.63 -4.92
N LEU A 253 19.01 4.05 -5.58
CA LEU A 253 18.63 4.38 -6.94
C LEU A 253 17.60 5.51 -7.03
N ALA A 254 16.67 5.61 -6.08
CA ALA A 254 15.60 6.59 -6.15
C ALA A 254 16.11 8.05 -6.12
N PRO A 255 17.12 8.42 -5.32
CA PRO A 255 17.69 9.76 -5.37
C PRO A 255 18.34 10.09 -6.71
N ILE A 256 19.03 9.14 -7.33
CA ILE A 256 19.69 9.31 -8.62
C ILE A 256 18.63 9.52 -9.71
N TYR A 257 17.62 8.65 -9.76
CA TYR A 257 16.49 8.79 -10.66
C TYR A 257 15.81 10.16 -10.50
N LEU A 258 15.50 10.57 -9.26
CA LEU A 258 14.83 11.84 -9.00
C LEU A 258 15.65 13.06 -9.42
N ASN A 259 16.98 12.97 -9.31
CA ASN A 259 17.86 14.03 -9.77
C ASN A 259 17.88 14.14 -11.30
N VAL A 260 18.01 13.00 -12.00
CA VAL A 260 18.11 12.94 -13.47
C VAL A 260 16.77 13.25 -14.14
N ALA A 261 15.68 12.66 -13.65
CA ALA A 261 14.35 12.76 -14.24
C ALA A 261 13.49 13.88 -13.63
N ARG A 262 14.10 14.85 -12.93
CA ARG A 262 13.39 15.87 -12.15
C ARG A 262 12.38 16.64 -12.98
N GLU A 263 12.79 17.14 -14.13
CA GLU A 263 11.92 17.97 -14.98
C GLU A 263 10.77 17.14 -15.57
N ALA A 264 11.01 15.89 -15.93
CA ALA A 264 10.01 14.98 -16.49
C ALA A 264 9.15 14.23 -15.43
N THR A 265 9.37 14.44 -14.13
CA THR A 265 8.63 13.75 -13.06
C THR A 265 7.71 14.70 -12.30
N PHE A 266 6.43 14.39 -12.18
CA PHE A 266 5.50 15.08 -11.29
C PHE A 266 5.36 14.33 -9.97
N ILE A 267 5.67 14.98 -8.86
CA ILE A 267 5.65 14.35 -7.52
C ILE A 267 4.22 14.31 -6.95
N ASN A 268 3.48 15.41 -7.11
CA ASN A 268 2.11 15.56 -6.61
C ASN A 268 1.39 16.70 -7.37
N GLY A 269 0.12 16.95 -7.03
CA GLY A 269 -0.67 17.99 -7.69
C GLY A 269 -0.10 19.41 -7.54
N ILE A 270 0.56 19.73 -6.42
CA ILE A 270 1.19 21.03 -6.20
C ILE A 270 2.41 21.19 -7.12
N ASP A 271 3.20 20.12 -7.27
CA ASP A 271 4.36 20.10 -8.17
C ASP A 271 3.93 20.26 -9.64
N VAL A 272 2.82 19.63 -10.04
CA VAL A 272 2.21 19.83 -11.37
C VAL A 272 1.87 21.31 -11.58
N ILE A 273 1.16 21.93 -10.64
CA ILE A 273 0.76 23.35 -10.74
C ILE A 273 2.00 24.24 -10.87
N ARG A 274 3.00 24.05 -10.02
CA ARG A 274 4.25 24.84 -10.06
C ARG A 274 4.98 24.73 -11.39
N LYS A 275 5.04 23.52 -11.97
CA LYS A 275 5.67 23.33 -13.28
C LYS A 275 4.84 23.93 -14.41
N LEU A 276 3.51 23.88 -14.30
CA LEU A 276 2.63 24.55 -15.25
C LEU A 276 2.77 26.07 -15.17
N GLU A 277 2.86 26.66 -13.98
CA GLU A 277 3.14 28.10 -13.79
C GLU A 277 4.46 28.52 -14.43
N LYS A 278 5.52 27.72 -14.25
CA LYS A 278 6.80 27.94 -14.94
C LYS A 278 6.66 27.89 -16.46
N TYR A 279 5.90 26.91 -16.97
CA TYR A 279 5.64 26.81 -18.41
C TYR A 279 4.84 28.02 -18.92
N ILE A 280 3.84 28.49 -18.19
CA ILE A 280 3.10 29.71 -18.52
C ILE A 280 4.04 30.92 -18.60
N ALA A 281 4.98 31.04 -17.66
CA ALA A 281 5.96 32.12 -17.64
C ALA A 281 6.91 32.13 -18.86
N THR A 282 7.02 31.02 -19.60
CA THR A 282 7.78 30.98 -20.87
C THR A 282 7.06 31.66 -22.04
N GLY A 283 5.78 32.01 -21.89
CA GLY A 283 4.97 32.61 -22.97
C GLY A 283 4.42 31.61 -23.99
N HIS A 284 4.76 30.31 -23.87
CA HIS A 284 4.30 29.26 -24.78
C HIS A 284 2.88 28.73 -24.47
N PHE A 285 2.26 29.17 -23.37
CA PHE A 285 0.90 28.76 -23.02
C PHE A 285 -0.13 29.59 -23.80
N GLN A 286 -0.71 28.97 -24.82
CA GLN A 286 -1.69 29.60 -25.72
C GLN A 286 -3.11 29.05 -25.51
N THR A 287 -4.13 29.77 -25.99
CA THR A 287 -5.53 29.32 -25.99
C THR A 287 -5.75 28.04 -26.82
N THR A 288 -4.85 27.75 -27.75
CA THR A 288 -4.81 26.54 -28.59
C THR A 288 -4.12 25.35 -27.93
N THR A 289 -3.53 25.53 -26.74
CA THR A 289 -2.79 24.48 -26.01
C THR A 289 -3.73 23.34 -25.65
N LYS A 290 -3.36 22.11 -26.03
CA LYS A 290 -4.12 20.90 -25.71
C LYS A 290 -3.49 20.15 -24.55
N PHE A 291 -4.32 19.71 -23.62
CA PHE A 291 -3.90 18.80 -22.54
C PHE A 291 -4.19 17.35 -22.93
N ILE A 292 -3.16 16.52 -22.91
CA ILE A 292 -3.25 15.09 -23.19
C ILE A 292 -2.84 14.32 -21.94
N VAL A 293 -3.67 13.37 -21.52
CA VAL A 293 -3.40 12.49 -20.37
C VAL A 293 -3.37 11.06 -20.85
N ILE A 294 -2.25 10.37 -20.58
CA ILE A 294 -2.02 8.96 -20.95
C ILE A 294 -1.96 8.13 -19.67
N ASP A 295 -2.73 7.04 -19.59
CA ASP A 295 -2.71 6.10 -18.46
C ASP A 295 -2.05 4.78 -18.85
N VAL A 296 -0.93 4.44 -18.19
CA VAL A 296 -0.25 3.15 -18.38
C VAL A 296 -0.91 2.10 -17.48
N THR A 297 -1.52 1.10 -18.10
CA THR A 297 -2.25 0.05 -17.38
C THR A 297 -1.30 -0.99 -16.79
N ASP A 298 -1.48 -1.31 -15.51
CA ASP A 298 -0.79 -2.40 -14.80
C ASP A 298 0.75 -2.41 -14.91
N LEU A 299 1.36 -1.22 -15.04
CA LEU A 299 2.80 -1.00 -15.26
C LEU A 299 3.70 -1.99 -14.50
N TYR A 300 3.62 -2.01 -13.16
CA TYR A 300 4.50 -2.85 -12.34
C TYR A 300 4.41 -4.34 -12.63
N THR A 301 3.23 -4.85 -12.99
CA THR A 301 3.02 -6.28 -13.28
C THR A 301 3.41 -6.63 -14.72
N MET A 302 3.32 -5.66 -15.64
CA MET A 302 3.42 -5.92 -17.08
C MET A 302 4.80 -5.63 -17.68
N ILE A 303 5.66 -4.87 -16.99
CA ILE A 303 7.02 -4.58 -17.46
C ILE A 303 7.80 -5.91 -17.70
N PRO A 304 8.41 -6.10 -18.88
CA PRO A 304 9.32 -7.22 -19.12
C PRO A 304 10.54 -7.15 -18.21
N ARG A 305 10.87 -8.23 -17.50
CA ARG A 305 11.97 -8.24 -16.51
C ARG A 305 13.32 -7.94 -17.13
N GLU A 306 13.65 -8.63 -18.22
CA GLU A 306 14.91 -8.43 -18.93
C GLU A 306 14.99 -7.02 -19.51
N GLY A 307 13.90 -6.51 -20.08
CA GLY A 307 13.82 -5.12 -20.54
C GLY A 307 14.07 -4.10 -19.43
N ALA A 308 13.50 -4.31 -18.24
CA ALA A 308 13.75 -3.44 -17.09
C ALA A 308 15.19 -3.52 -16.56
N LEU A 309 15.77 -4.72 -16.54
CA LEU A 309 17.17 -4.91 -16.13
C LEU A 309 18.14 -4.28 -17.16
N HIS A 310 17.82 -4.35 -18.45
CA HIS A 310 18.57 -3.65 -19.50
C HIS A 310 18.47 -2.13 -19.38
N ALA A 311 17.28 -1.59 -19.09
CA ALA A 311 17.13 -0.17 -18.82
C ALA A 311 17.92 0.24 -17.56
N LEU A 312 17.90 -0.59 -16.52
CA LEU A 312 18.66 -0.34 -15.29
C LEU A 312 20.18 -0.32 -15.54
N ILE A 313 20.74 -1.27 -16.28
CA ILE A 313 22.20 -1.29 -16.51
C ILE A 313 22.64 -0.07 -17.33
N ARG A 314 21.90 0.31 -18.40
CA ARG A 314 22.20 1.53 -19.17
C ARG A 314 22.09 2.80 -18.33
N PHE A 315 21.05 2.88 -17.49
CA PHE A 315 20.90 3.98 -16.53
C PHE A 315 22.09 4.05 -15.57
N LEU A 316 22.54 2.92 -15.04
CA LEU A 316 23.70 2.85 -14.15
C LEU A 316 24.99 3.24 -14.87
N GLU A 317 25.22 2.76 -16.08
CA GLU A 317 26.41 3.11 -16.88
C GLU A 317 26.48 4.63 -17.12
N LYS A 318 25.36 5.26 -17.50
CA LYS A 318 25.24 6.71 -17.75
C LYS A 318 25.48 7.57 -16.50
N HIS A 319 25.17 7.04 -15.31
CA HIS A 319 25.19 7.81 -14.05
C HIS A 319 26.18 7.29 -13.01
N SER A 320 27.03 6.34 -13.37
CA SER A 320 28.09 5.82 -12.51
C SER A 320 29.36 6.64 -12.60
N HIS A 321 30.18 6.54 -11.56
CA HIS A 321 31.54 7.05 -11.56
C HIS A 321 32.51 5.86 -11.52
N HIS A 322 33.31 5.68 -12.57
CA HIS A 322 34.19 4.51 -12.76
C HIS A 322 33.48 3.16 -12.56
N GLY A 323 32.28 3.00 -13.13
CA GLY A 323 31.51 1.75 -13.06
C GLY A 323 30.95 1.43 -11.67
N LYS A 324 30.83 2.45 -10.80
CA LYS A 324 30.30 2.32 -9.44
C LYS A 324 29.28 3.41 -9.11
N ILE A 325 28.32 3.07 -8.26
CA ILE A 325 27.45 4.02 -7.57
C ILE A 325 27.89 4.07 -6.10
N GLY A 326 28.51 5.18 -5.71
CA GLY A 326 29.25 5.24 -4.45
C GLY A 326 30.35 4.17 -4.42
N THR A 327 30.26 3.24 -3.48
CA THR A 327 31.21 2.12 -3.37
C THR A 327 30.78 0.85 -4.10
N LEU A 328 29.53 0.77 -4.59
CA LEU A 328 28.97 -0.45 -5.16
C LEU A 328 29.25 -0.54 -6.67
N PRO A 329 29.90 -1.63 -7.15
CA PRO A 329 30.00 -1.92 -8.58
C PRO A 329 28.63 -2.15 -9.23
N ILE A 330 28.50 -1.79 -10.51
CA ILE A 330 27.27 -2.02 -11.29
C ILE A 330 26.86 -3.51 -11.26
N ASP A 331 27.80 -4.44 -11.44
CA ASP A 331 27.53 -5.89 -11.38
C ASP A 331 26.89 -6.31 -10.05
N ALA A 332 27.32 -5.73 -8.92
CA ALA A 332 26.74 -6.02 -7.62
C ALA A 332 25.29 -5.53 -7.52
N ILE A 333 25.00 -4.33 -8.03
CA ILE A 333 23.64 -3.76 -8.08
C ILE A 333 22.75 -4.63 -8.97
N MET A 334 23.25 -5.06 -10.13
CA MET A 334 22.51 -5.91 -11.06
C MET A 334 22.21 -7.29 -10.48
N ARG A 335 23.14 -7.90 -9.73
CA ARG A 335 22.89 -9.16 -9.02
C ARG A 335 21.82 -9.02 -7.94
N MET A 336 21.85 -7.93 -7.16
CA MET A 336 20.80 -7.63 -6.19
C MET A 336 19.44 -7.44 -6.87
N ALA A 337 19.39 -6.66 -7.96
CA ALA A 337 18.19 -6.40 -8.73
C ALA A 337 17.55 -7.68 -9.26
N ARG A 338 18.36 -8.55 -9.90
CA ARG A 338 17.91 -9.85 -10.42
C ARG A 338 17.41 -10.75 -9.29
N LEU A 339 18.13 -10.84 -8.17
CA LEU A 339 17.70 -11.62 -7.00
C LEU A 339 16.32 -11.17 -6.50
N ILE A 340 16.06 -9.86 -6.39
CA ILE A 340 14.76 -9.34 -5.92
C ILE A 340 13.63 -9.78 -6.86
N LEU A 341 13.85 -9.75 -8.17
CA LEU A 341 12.84 -10.15 -9.16
C LEU A 341 12.61 -11.67 -9.16
N ASP A 342 13.68 -12.46 -9.05
CA ASP A 342 13.63 -13.93 -9.10
C ASP A 342 13.05 -14.56 -7.83
N THR A 343 13.28 -13.92 -6.68
CA THR A 343 12.79 -14.38 -5.37
C THR A 343 11.42 -13.84 -5.01
N ASN A 344 10.70 -13.24 -5.95
CA ASN A 344 9.36 -12.71 -5.70
C ASN A 344 8.30 -13.82 -5.69
N CYS A 345 8.22 -14.53 -4.57
CA CYS A 345 7.23 -15.58 -4.33
C CYS A 345 6.28 -15.18 -3.19
N PHE A 346 5.04 -15.64 -3.27
CA PHE A 346 4.01 -15.36 -2.28
C PHE A 346 3.03 -16.53 -2.13
N VAL A 347 2.29 -16.54 -1.03
CA VAL A 347 1.16 -17.44 -0.80
C VAL A 347 -0.16 -16.71 -1.06
N TYR A 348 -1.07 -17.40 -1.74
CA TYR A 348 -2.45 -16.99 -1.92
C TYR A 348 -3.36 -18.21 -1.95
N ASN A 349 -4.47 -18.18 -1.20
CA ASN A 349 -5.45 -19.27 -1.19
C ASN A 349 -4.81 -20.67 -1.03
N ASN A 350 -3.90 -20.80 -0.05
CA ASN A 350 -3.13 -22.02 0.25
C ASN A 350 -2.25 -22.55 -0.89
N LYS A 351 -1.95 -21.73 -1.89
CA LYS A 351 -1.05 -22.05 -3.00
C LYS A 351 0.13 -21.09 -3.04
N TYR A 352 1.27 -21.60 -3.49
CA TYR A 352 2.48 -20.80 -3.68
C TYR A 352 2.58 -20.33 -5.13
N TYR A 353 2.94 -19.07 -5.30
CA TYR A 353 3.10 -18.44 -6.60
C TYR A 353 4.46 -17.77 -6.68
N ARG A 354 5.05 -17.80 -7.87
CA ARG A 354 6.17 -16.95 -8.26
C ARG A 354 5.67 -15.93 -9.26
N GLN A 355 5.95 -14.66 -9.03
CA GLN A 355 5.79 -13.67 -10.08
C GLN A 355 6.91 -13.92 -11.11
N ILE A 356 6.58 -14.00 -12.39
CA ILE A 356 7.50 -14.26 -13.52
C ILE A 356 7.60 -13.09 -14.50
N ARG A 357 6.66 -12.13 -14.42
CA ARG A 357 6.65 -10.90 -15.21
C ARG A 357 6.50 -9.68 -14.31
N GLY A 358 7.15 -8.58 -14.66
CA GLY A 358 7.17 -7.37 -13.83
C GLY A 358 7.78 -7.61 -12.45
N GLY A 359 7.45 -6.72 -11.52
CA GLY A 359 7.81 -6.79 -10.10
C GLY A 359 6.60 -6.71 -9.18
N ALA A 360 6.79 -7.07 -7.92
CA ALA A 360 5.72 -7.07 -6.92
C ALA A 360 5.24 -5.64 -6.64
N MET A 361 3.93 -5.42 -6.80
CA MET A 361 3.29 -4.23 -6.25
C MET A 361 3.38 -4.29 -4.72
N GLY A 362 4.29 -3.52 -4.13
CA GLY A 362 4.62 -3.57 -2.70
C GLY A 362 6.12 -3.70 -2.43
N SER A 363 6.93 -4.06 -3.43
CA SER A 363 8.39 -4.04 -3.34
C SER A 363 8.92 -2.63 -3.60
N ALA A 364 9.78 -2.13 -2.71
CA ALA A 364 10.39 -0.80 -2.82
C ALA A 364 11.20 -0.65 -4.12
N PHE A 365 12.04 -1.65 -4.44
CA PHE A 365 12.85 -1.65 -5.66
C PHE A 365 12.02 -1.67 -6.95
N THR A 366 10.88 -2.37 -6.97
CA THR A 366 10.03 -2.45 -8.18
C THR A 366 9.57 -1.07 -8.66
N GLN A 367 9.33 -0.16 -7.73
CA GLN A 367 8.88 1.19 -8.06
C GLN A 367 9.97 2.00 -8.77
N VAL A 368 11.18 2.08 -8.19
CA VAL A 368 12.29 2.79 -8.84
C VAL A 368 12.71 2.13 -10.15
N LEU A 369 12.69 0.80 -10.23
CA LEU A 369 12.99 0.07 -11.47
C LEU A 369 12.00 0.43 -12.59
N ALA A 370 10.71 0.44 -12.28
CA ALA A 370 9.68 0.82 -13.24
C ALA A 370 9.78 2.27 -13.67
N ASN A 371 10.19 3.16 -12.77
CA ASN A 371 10.43 4.57 -13.10
C ASN A 371 11.63 4.74 -14.04
N ILE A 372 12.73 4.03 -13.80
CA ILE A 372 13.91 4.03 -14.68
C ILE A 372 13.52 3.47 -16.07
N TYR A 373 12.80 2.35 -16.10
CA TYR A 373 12.33 1.75 -17.35
C TYR A 373 11.42 2.70 -18.14
N MET A 374 10.46 3.35 -17.47
CA MET A 374 9.59 4.32 -18.13
C MET A 374 10.35 5.55 -18.59
N TYR A 375 11.29 6.06 -17.80
CA TYR A 375 12.07 7.24 -18.19
C TYR A 375 12.87 7.02 -19.46
N GLU A 376 13.48 5.84 -19.60
CA GLU A 376 14.16 5.47 -20.85
C GLU A 376 13.18 5.43 -22.04
N TRP A 377 12.00 4.83 -21.85
CA TRP A 377 10.97 4.78 -22.90
C TRP A 377 10.39 6.16 -23.25
N GLU A 378 10.46 7.10 -22.31
CA GLU A 378 9.94 8.46 -22.44
C GLU A 378 10.98 9.44 -23.01
N GLU A 379 12.26 9.07 -23.14
CA GLU A 379 13.33 10.01 -23.54
C GLU A 379 13.01 10.74 -24.86
N ASP A 380 12.59 10.02 -25.90
CA ASP A 380 12.25 10.62 -27.20
C ASP A 380 11.07 11.59 -27.09
N LEU A 381 10.05 11.25 -26.29
CA LEU A 381 8.90 12.12 -26.07
C LEU A 381 9.29 13.37 -25.29
N ILE A 382 10.13 13.23 -24.26
CA ILE A 382 10.65 14.35 -23.48
C ILE A 382 11.44 15.31 -24.39
N GLN A 383 12.33 14.77 -25.22
CA GLN A 383 13.13 15.56 -26.16
C GLN A 383 12.25 16.24 -27.21
N TYR A 384 11.28 15.51 -27.78
CA TYR A 384 10.35 16.06 -28.76
C TYR A 384 9.54 17.22 -28.17
N GLN A 385 8.99 17.06 -26.96
CA GLN A 385 8.22 18.12 -26.31
C GLN A 385 9.10 19.33 -26.00
N ALA A 386 10.32 19.13 -25.49
CA ALA A 386 11.26 20.21 -25.25
C ALA A 386 11.60 21.00 -26.53
N ALA A 387 11.79 20.31 -27.67
CA ALA A 387 12.09 20.94 -28.96
C ALA A 387 10.89 21.70 -29.57
N HIS A 388 9.65 21.35 -29.20
CA HIS A 388 8.42 21.94 -29.73
C HIS A 388 7.71 22.85 -28.72
N ASN A 389 8.45 23.37 -27.74
CA ASN A 389 7.92 24.26 -26.71
C ASN A 389 6.74 23.65 -25.94
N GLY A 390 6.69 22.32 -25.78
CA GLY A 390 5.68 21.61 -25.03
C GLY A 390 6.14 21.29 -23.61
N ILE A 391 5.17 20.99 -22.72
CA ILE A 391 5.43 20.49 -21.38
C ILE A 391 5.11 19.00 -21.31
N TYR A 392 6.05 18.23 -20.77
CA TYR A 392 5.84 16.82 -20.44
C TYR A 392 6.12 16.55 -18.97
N GLY A 393 5.36 15.65 -18.38
CA GLY A 393 5.76 15.02 -17.13
C GLY A 393 4.89 13.83 -16.77
N ARG A 394 5.51 12.84 -16.12
CA ARG A 394 4.83 11.65 -15.62
C ARG A 394 4.59 11.78 -14.12
N LEU A 395 3.34 11.55 -13.70
CA LEU A 395 2.98 11.47 -12.29
C LEU A 395 3.51 10.17 -11.68
N VAL A 396 4.45 10.29 -10.75
CA VAL A 396 4.99 9.17 -9.98
C VAL A 396 4.36 9.21 -8.59
N LYS A 397 3.59 8.17 -8.22
CA LYS A 397 3.08 8.05 -6.85
C LYS A 397 4.27 7.79 -5.91
N GLN A 398 4.40 8.59 -4.84
CA GLN A 398 5.46 8.61 -3.80
C GLN A 398 6.48 7.45 -3.83
N LEU A 399 7.75 7.81 -4.04
CA LEU A 399 8.96 6.99 -3.84
C LEU A 399 9.33 6.81 -2.36
#